data_AF-A0A377V3A5-F1
#
_entry.id   AF-A0A377V3A5-F1
#
_cell.length_a   1.000
_cell.length_b   1.000
_cell.length_c   1.000
_cell.angle_alpha   90.00
_cell.angle_beta   90.00
_cell.angle_gamma   90.00
#
_symmetry.space_group_name_H-M   'P 1'
#
loop_
_entity.id
_entity.type
_entity.pdbx_description
1 polymer ?
#
loop_
_entity_poly.entity_id
_entity_poly.type
_entity_poly.pdbx_seq_one_letter_code
_entity_poly.pdbx_strand_id
1 'polypeptide(L)'
;MSKTRVTPWQDKDPVPADLLRAMQARRPNGELIGIDRVLLKSVPLATGWNELLSRVRADFSLELIYLELIMLRVAVLNGAQFEWGVHYPAYLQAGGTEEKAQALKNAVPKRENVR
;
A
#
# COMPACT_ATOMS: atom_id res chain seq x y z
N MET A 1 24.44 1.60 -9.52
CA MET A 1 23.45 1.84 -8.44
C MET A 1 22.57 3.01 -8.88
N SER A 2 21.24 2.85 -8.85
CA SER A 2 20.29 3.92 -9.21
C SER A 2 20.47 5.09 -8.24
N LYS A 3 20.70 6.30 -8.76
CA LYS A 3 20.79 7.53 -7.95
C LYS A 3 19.39 7.86 -7.43
N THR A 4 19.18 7.72 -6.12
CA THR A 4 17.90 8.05 -5.48
C THR A 4 17.55 9.52 -5.77
N ARG A 5 16.41 9.75 -6.43
CA ARG A 5 15.97 11.09 -6.86
C ARG A 5 15.35 11.92 -5.73
N VAL A 6 14.93 11.28 -4.65
CA VAL A 6 14.32 11.92 -3.48
C VAL A 6 14.99 11.39 -2.22
N THR A 7 15.57 12.29 -1.43
CA THR A 7 16.11 11.93 -0.10
C THR A 7 14.94 11.78 0.88
N PRO A 8 14.75 10.60 1.51
CA PRO A 8 13.69 10.40 2.49
C PRO A 8 13.85 11.31 3.71
N TRP A 9 12.72 11.67 4.33
CA TRP A 9 12.67 12.39 5.60
C TRP A 9 13.37 11.61 6.72
N GLN A 10 14.16 12.32 7.52
CA GLN A 10 14.87 11.79 8.68
C GLN A 10 14.20 12.24 9.98
N ASP A 11 14.39 11.51 11.09
CA ASP A 11 13.67 11.75 12.35
C ASP A 11 13.84 13.16 12.95
N LYS A 12 14.90 13.87 12.55
CA LYS A 12 15.21 15.24 12.98
C LYS A 12 14.72 16.32 12.01
N ASP A 13 14.22 15.94 10.85
CA ASP A 13 13.71 16.88 9.84
C ASP A 13 12.36 17.46 10.33
N PRO A 14 12.09 18.76 10.11
CA PRO A 14 10.86 19.38 10.58
C PRO A 14 9.63 18.85 9.83
N VAL A 15 8.55 18.57 10.56
CA VAL A 15 7.21 18.23 10.02
C VAL A 15 6.15 18.54 11.09
N PRO A 16 4.89 18.86 10.73
CA PRO A 16 3.84 19.07 11.72
C PRO A 16 3.68 17.85 12.64
N ALA A 17 3.69 18.08 13.96
CA ALA A 17 3.67 17.02 14.96
C ALA A 17 2.41 16.14 14.87
N ASP A 18 1.26 16.73 14.54
CA ASP A 18 0.00 15.98 14.41
C ASP A 18 0.00 15.05 13.20
N LEU A 19 0.58 15.48 12.07
CA LEU A 19 0.75 14.63 10.89
C LEU A 19 1.69 13.45 11.19
N LEU A 20 2.82 13.72 11.85
CA LEU A 20 3.76 12.69 12.26
C LEU A 20 3.09 11.65 13.17
N ARG A 21 2.36 12.12 14.20
CA ARG A 21 1.62 11.27 15.13
C ARG A 21 0.57 10.43 14.40
N ALA A 22 -0.19 11.01 13.48
CA ALA A 22 -1.20 10.30 12.71
C ALA A 22 -0.58 9.20 11.82
N MET A 23 0.57 9.48 11.19
CA MET A 23 1.28 8.49 10.37
C MET A 23 1.90 7.37 11.21
N GLN A 24 2.42 7.68 12.40
CA GLN A 24 2.94 6.68 13.35
C GLN A 24 1.81 5.79 13.90
N ALA A 25 0.65 6.37 14.24
CA ALA A 25 -0.46 5.64 14.87
C ALA A 25 -1.00 4.48 14.03
N ARG A 26 -0.85 4.51 12.70
CA ARG A 26 -1.26 3.42 11.80
C ARG A 26 -0.18 2.36 11.55
N ARG A 27 0.98 2.47 12.18
CA ARG A 27 2.10 1.53 12.02
C ARG A 27 2.29 0.67 13.26
N PRO A 28 2.66 -0.61 13.10
CA PRO A 28 3.10 -1.42 14.23
C PRO A 28 4.19 -0.69 15.02
N ASN A 29 4.02 -0.60 16.34
CA ASN A 29 4.93 0.09 17.28
C ASN A 29 5.24 1.56 16.94
N GLY A 30 4.45 2.21 16.08
CA GLY A 30 4.74 3.57 15.63
C GLY A 30 5.91 3.70 14.64
N GLU A 31 6.42 2.59 14.11
CA GLU A 31 7.61 2.59 13.26
C GLU A 31 7.27 2.97 11.81
N LEU A 32 7.75 4.14 11.38
CA LEU A 32 7.57 4.64 10.01
C LEU A 32 8.38 3.78 9.02
N ILE A 33 7.74 3.38 7.92
CA ILE A 33 8.39 2.63 6.84
C ILE A 33 8.88 3.56 5.72
N GLY A 34 9.59 3.01 4.74
CA GLY A 34 10.23 3.79 3.66
C GLY A 34 9.30 4.77 2.94
N ILE A 35 8.08 4.34 2.56
CA ILE A 35 7.12 5.21 1.88
C ILE A 35 6.67 6.38 2.76
N ASP A 36 6.53 6.18 4.06
CA ASP A 36 6.14 7.25 5.00
C ASP A 36 7.18 8.36 5.00
N ARG A 37 8.46 7.97 5.06
CA ARG A 37 9.59 8.90 5.04
C ARG A 37 9.70 9.65 3.71
N VAL A 38 9.37 9.02 2.60
CA VAL A 38 9.33 9.71 1.30
C VAL A 38 8.17 10.71 1.25
N LEU A 39 6.98 10.32 1.70
CA LEU A 39 5.79 11.18 1.72
C LEU A 39 5.98 12.41 2.61
N LEU A 40 6.62 12.27 3.77
CA LEU A 40 6.88 13.36 4.71
C LEU A 40 7.75 14.50 4.13
N LYS A 41 8.38 14.31 2.96
CA LYS A 41 9.01 15.40 2.20
C LYS A 41 8.01 16.41 1.62
N SER A 42 6.72 16.08 1.59
CA SER A 42 5.63 16.96 1.17
C SER A 42 4.45 16.81 2.13
N VAL A 43 4.30 17.76 3.05
CA VAL A 43 3.17 17.83 4.00
C VAL A 43 1.80 17.66 3.32
N PRO A 44 1.45 18.38 2.23
CA PRO A 44 0.13 18.20 1.62
C PRO A 44 -0.07 16.80 1.03
N LEU A 45 0.98 16.21 0.43
CA LEU A 45 0.90 14.86 -0.12
C LEU A 45 0.76 13.81 0.99
N ALA A 46 1.59 13.90 2.03
CA ALA A 46 1.54 13.00 3.17
C ALA A 46 0.17 13.04 3.87
N THR A 47 -0.39 14.23 4.05
CA THR A 47 -1.72 14.41 4.67
C THR A 47 -2.81 13.72 3.85
N GLY A 48 -2.93 14.05 2.56
CA GLY A 48 -3.97 13.46 1.71
C GLY A 48 -3.79 11.95 1.50
N TRP A 49 -2.56 11.48 1.33
CA TRP A 49 -2.26 10.06 1.20
C TRP A 49 -2.66 9.28 2.45
N ASN A 50 -2.29 9.80 3.63
CA ASN A 50 -2.55 9.16 4.90
C ASN A 50 -4.06 9.01 5.14
N GLU A 51 -4.84 10.05 4.86
CA GLU A 51 -6.29 10.02 5.03
C GLU A 51 -6.97 9.10 4.04
N LEU A 52 -6.67 9.23 2.74
CA LEU A 52 -7.32 8.44 1.70
C LEU A 52 -7.07 6.94 1.91
N LEU A 53 -5.81 6.52 2.06
CA LEU A 53 -5.49 5.09 2.14
C LEU A 53 -5.92 4.45 3.45
N SER A 54 -5.97 5.22 4.56
CA SER A 54 -6.52 4.70 5.82
C SER A 54 -8.00 4.36 5.66
N ARG A 55 -8.78 5.26 5.05
CA ARG A 55 -10.22 5.04 4.82
C ARG A 55 -10.47 3.91 3.82
N VAL A 56 -9.70 3.83 2.73
CA VAL A 56 -9.81 2.73 1.75
C VAL A 56 -9.62 1.36 2.42
N ARG A 57 -8.74 1.27 3.43
CA ARG A 57 -8.46 0.00 4.12
C ARG A 57 -9.41 -0.31 5.26
N ALA A 58 -9.90 0.71 5.98
CA ALA A 58 -10.67 0.52 7.21
C ALA A 58 -12.19 0.73 7.04
N ASP A 59 -12.60 1.61 6.13
CA ASP A 59 -13.98 2.10 6.04
C ASP A 59 -14.74 1.55 4.82
N PHE A 60 -14.06 0.83 3.93
CA PHE A 60 -14.73 0.17 2.81
C PHE A 60 -15.53 -1.04 3.31
N SER A 61 -16.72 -1.24 2.74
CA SER A 61 -17.61 -2.34 3.13
C SER A 61 -17.13 -3.72 2.65
N LEU A 62 -16.08 -3.76 1.83
CA LEU A 62 -15.54 -4.99 1.28
C LEU A 62 -14.59 -5.63 2.28
N GLU A 63 -14.77 -6.93 2.56
CA GLU A 63 -13.90 -7.65 3.49
C GLU A 63 -12.43 -7.60 3.07
N LEU A 64 -11.54 -7.58 4.07
CA LEU A 64 -10.09 -7.41 3.85
C LEU A 64 -9.51 -8.45 2.88
N ILE A 65 -10.00 -9.69 2.92
CA ILE A 65 -9.57 -10.75 2.00
C ILE A 65 -9.74 -10.34 0.53
N TYR A 66 -10.83 -9.67 0.18
CA TYR A 66 -11.10 -9.25 -1.19
C TYR A 66 -10.31 -7.98 -1.55
N LEU A 67 -10.13 -7.04 -0.61
CA LEU A 67 -9.26 -5.88 -0.82
C LEU A 67 -7.83 -6.34 -1.14
N GLU A 68 -7.28 -7.26 -0.33
CA GLU A 68 -5.94 -7.81 -0.53
C GLU A 68 -5.84 -8.62 -1.83
N LEU A 69 -6.87 -9.40 -2.20
CA LEU A 69 -6.94 -10.09 -3.49
C LEU A 69 -6.87 -9.11 -4.68
N ILE A 70 -7.60 -7.99 -4.60
CA ILE A 70 -7.57 -6.94 -5.63
C ILE A 70 -6.18 -6.31 -5.72
N MET A 71 -5.54 -5.99 -4.58
CA MET A 71 -4.19 -5.42 -4.55
C MET A 71 -3.15 -6.39 -5.13
N LEU A 72 -3.25 -7.69 -4.84
CA LEU A 72 -2.42 -8.71 -5.48
C LEU A 72 -2.61 -8.73 -7.00
N ARG A 73 -3.86 -8.64 -7.47
CA ARG A 73 -4.13 -8.64 -8.91
C ARG A 73 -3.59 -7.37 -9.59
N VAL A 74 -3.74 -6.21 -8.97
CA VAL A 74 -3.18 -4.94 -9.44
C VAL A 74 -1.66 -5.01 -9.47
N ALA A 75 -1.02 -5.64 -8.48
CA ALA A 75 0.42 -5.84 -8.45
C ALA A 75 0.90 -6.69 -9.63
N VAL A 76 0.23 -7.80 -9.93
CA VAL A 76 0.53 -8.64 -11.11
C VAL A 76 0.39 -7.84 -12.41
N LEU A 77 -0.74 -7.15 -12.60
CA LEU A 77 -1.03 -6.44 -13.84
C LEU A 77 -0.06 -5.29 -14.12
N ASN A 78 0.48 -4.66 -13.06
CA ASN A 78 1.43 -3.56 -13.18
C ASN A 78 2.91 -4.00 -13.05
N GLY A 79 3.19 -5.30 -12.87
CA GLY A 79 4.55 -5.77 -12.58
C GLY A 79 5.13 -5.23 -11.26
N ALA A 80 4.27 -4.85 -10.30
CA ALA A 80 4.66 -4.27 -9.03
C ALA A 80 5.02 -5.36 -8.01
N GLN A 81 6.17 -6.01 -8.20
CA GLN A 81 6.59 -7.14 -7.37
C GLN A 81 6.80 -6.78 -5.89
N PHE A 82 7.16 -5.52 -5.60
CA PHE A 82 7.22 -5.03 -4.22
C PHE A 82 5.85 -5.12 -3.55
N GLU A 83 4.80 -4.61 -4.20
CA GLU A 83 3.44 -4.64 -3.67
C GLU A 83 2.91 -6.07 -3.51
N TRP A 84 3.27 -6.98 -4.43
CA TRP A 84 2.99 -8.40 -4.24
C TRP A 84 3.57 -8.92 -2.92
N GLY A 85 4.84 -8.60 -2.63
CA GLY A 85 5.51 -9.01 -1.40
C GLY A 85 4.86 -8.44 -0.13
N VAL A 86 4.27 -7.25 -0.21
CA VAL A 86 3.54 -6.63 0.91
C VAL A 86 2.18 -7.27 1.12
N HIS A 87 1.41 -7.43 0.04
CA HIS A 87 0.00 -7.81 0.11
C HIS A 87 -0.23 -9.32 0.17
N TYR A 88 0.71 -10.14 -0.29
CA TYR A 88 0.55 -11.59 -0.28
C TYR A 88 0.45 -12.19 1.12
N PRO A 89 1.34 -11.85 2.08
CA PRO A 89 1.17 -12.29 3.47
C PRO A 89 -0.13 -11.77 4.11
N ALA A 90 -0.51 -10.52 3.82
CA ALA A 90 -1.73 -9.90 4.36
C ALA A 90 -3.00 -10.61 3.85
N TYR A 91 -3.03 -10.99 2.57
CA TYR A 91 -4.10 -11.78 1.98
C TYR A 91 -4.28 -13.14 2.67
N LEU A 92 -3.18 -13.85 2.93
CA LEU A 92 -3.24 -15.14 3.64
C LEU A 92 -3.72 -14.98 5.09
N GLN A 93 -3.25 -13.93 5.80
CA GLN A 93 -3.71 -13.61 7.15
C GLN A 93 -5.21 -13.27 7.19
N ALA A 94 -5.75 -12.70 6.12
CA ALA A 94 -7.18 -12.42 5.98
C ALA A 94 -8.03 -13.65 5.60
N GLY A 95 -7.45 -14.85 5.54
CA GLY A 95 -8.16 -16.10 5.19
C GLY A 95 -8.08 -16.48 3.70
N GLY A 96 -7.24 -15.78 2.92
CA GLY A 96 -6.93 -16.13 1.55
C GLY A 96 -6.19 -17.46 1.42
N THR A 97 -6.27 -18.08 0.24
CA THR A 97 -5.55 -19.33 -0.05
C THR A 97 -4.45 -19.14 -1.08
N GLU A 98 -3.38 -19.92 -0.93
CA GLU A 98 -2.24 -19.88 -1.84
C GLU A 98 -2.65 -20.17 -3.28
N GLU A 99 -3.53 -21.15 -3.48
CA GLU A 99 -4.01 -21.56 -4.81
C GLU A 99 -4.68 -20.40 -5.53
N LYS A 100 -5.54 -19.64 -4.83
CA LYS A 100 -6.21 -18.46 -5.40
C LYS A 100 -5.21 -17.34 -5.69
N ALA A 101 -4.24 -17.10 -4.80
CA ALA A 101 -3.21 -16.09 -5.04
C ALA A 101 -2.40 -16.42 -6.30
N GLN A 102 -1.89 -17.65 -6.42
CA GLN A 102 -1.09 -18.05 -7.59
C GLN A 102 -1.91 -18.02 -8.88
N ALA A 103 -3.21 -18.35 -8.83
CA ALA A 103 -4.09 -18.23 -9.99
C ALA A 103 -4.16 -16.79 -10.55
N LEU A 104 -4.00 -15.75 -9.70
CA LEU A 104 -3.99 -14.36 -10.16
C LEU A 104 -2.83 -14.04 -11.11
N LYS A 105 -1.72 -14.78 -11.09
CA LYS A 105 -0.59 -14.55 -11.99
C LYS A 105 -0.89 -14.95 -13.43
N ASN A 106 -1.73 -15.98 -13.60
CA ASN A 106 -2.03 -16.57 -14.90
C ASN A 106 -3.39 -16.13 -15.45
N ALA A 107 -4.23 -15.47 -14.63
CA ALA A 107 -5.50 -14.95 -15.09
C ALA A 107 -5.29 -13.91 -16.19
N VAL A 108 -5.91 -14.12 -17.36
CA VAL A 108 -6.00 -13.12 -18.43
C VAL A 108 -7.38 -12.47 -18.32
N PRO A 109 -7.47 -11.13 -18.14
CA PRO A 109 -8.77 -10.47 -18.16
C PRO A 109 -9.42 -10.70 -19.52
N LYS A 110 -10.65 -11.22 -19.56
CA LYS A 110 -11.44 -11.17 -20.78
C LYS A 110 -11.72 -9.70 -21.08
N ARG A 111 -11.09 -9.16 -22.13
CA ARG A 111 -11.44 -7.85 -22.65
C ARG A 111 -12.67 -8.05 -23.53
N GLU A 112 -13.85 -7.79 -22.98
CA GLU A 112 -15.01 -7.57 -23.82
C GLU A 112 -14.79 -6.24 -24.54
N ASN A 113 -14.91 -6.25 -25.88
CA ASN A 113 -14.83 -5.03 -26.67
C ASN A 113 -16.05 -4.17 -26.34
N VAL A 114 -15.92 -3.31 -25.32
CA VAL A 114 -16.88 -2.24 -25.09
C VAL A 114 -16.70 -1.25 -26.24
N ARG A 115 -17.63 -1.31 -27.19
CA ARG A 115 -17.78 -0.30 -28.24
C ARG A 115 -18.39 0.96 -27.66
#